data_AF-A0A2E8BCD9-F1
#
_entry.id   AF-A0A2E8BCD9-F1
#
_cell.length_a   1.000
_cell.length_b   1.000
_cell.length_c   1.000
_cell.angle_alpha   90.00
_cell.angle_beta   90.00
_cell.angle_gamma   90.00
#
_symmetry.space_group_name_H-M   'P 1'
#
loop_
_entity.id
_entity.type
_entity.pdbx_description
1 polymer ?
#
loop_
_entity_poly.entity_id
_entity_poly.type
_entity_poly.pdbx_seq_one_letter_code
_entity_poly.pdbx_strand_id
1 'polypeptide(L)'
;EEILKEVDQNGDLLIEYGEMLAYFCTCESELMIVEYTMGRTITTESFDLLPLKNEFSSDAIDLDNDGVLTDDEIEEHQENCKTTFNPMDRDNDGVLNDNDKFPDDENEQEDADGDGIGDNADFAPSVANDIVYGAGGAMLIVLIGLLILFLRTGSNSRQRMDEEWNKQDAFAEHMLQLNMDAPETPASVPQAPDLSPNDTEIPSYQQSEIPIYDFGGADFDLNQDEQPPSNLMGMMDANGREHIEYPSNSGKLWHRDNPDAPWTKD
;
A
#
# COMPACT_ATOMS: atom_id res chain seq x y z
N GLU A 1 -39.89 20.29 -23.97
CA GLU A 1 -38.79 19.74 -24.80
C GLU A 1 -37.44 20.26 -24.36
N GLU A 2 -37.29 21.55 -24.05
CA GLU A 2 -36.00 22.11 -23.60
C GLU A 2 -35.59 21.59 -22.21
N ILE A 3 -36.48 21.66 -21.22
CA ILE A 3 -36.26 21.11 -19.86
C ILE A 3 -35.97 19.60 -19.88
N LEU A 4 -36.58 18.86 -20.82
CA LEU A 4 -36.32 17.42 -20.94
C LEU A 4 -34.86 17.16 -21.31
N LYS A 5 -34.26 17.99 -22.18
CA LYS A 5 -32.85 17.84 -22.58
C LYS A 5 -31.86 18.31 -21.52
N GLU A 6 -32.30 19.13 -20.56
CA GLU A 6 -31.46 19.59 -19.45
C GLU A 6 -31.44 18.58 -18.30
N VAL A 7 -32.54 17.84 -18.11
CA VAL A 7 -32.67 16.84 -17.05
C VAL A 7 -32.21 15.46 -17.51
N ASP A 8 -32.57 15.06 -18.73
CA ASP A 8 -32.18 13.77 -19.33
C ASP A 8 -30.69 13.81 -19.70
N GLN A 9 -29.84 13.26 -18.83
CA GLN A 9 -28.39 13.27 -18.99
C GLN A 9 -27.91 12.10 -19.85
N ASN A 10 -28.62 10.96 -19.80
CA ASN A 10 -28.24 9.75 -20.52
C ASN A 10 -28.84 9.70 -21.95
N GLY A 11 -29.80 10.57 -22.26
CA GLY A 11 -30.43 10.73 -23.58
C GLY A 11 -31.46 9.65 -23.91
N ASP A 12 -32.01 8.96 -22.92
CA ASP A 12 -32.95 7.85 -23.11
C ASP A 12 -34.43 8.28 -23.19
N LEU A 13 -34.70 9.59 -23.06
CA LEU A 13 -36.03 10.22 -23.08
C LEU A 13 -36.94 9.78 -21.92
N LEU A 14 -36.39 9.11 -20.92
CA LEU A 14 -36.99 8.90 -19.61
C LEU A 14 -36.36 9.89 -18.63
N ILE A 15 -37.03 10.09 -17.50
CA ILE A 15 -36.44 10.85 -16.40
C ILE A 15 -36.39 9.91 -15.22
N GLU A 16 -35.18 9.56 -14.82
CA GLU A 16 -34.95 8.77 -13.62
C GLU A 16 -34.92 9.65 -12.36
N TYR A 17 -35.06 9.01 -11.19
CA TYR A 17 -34.96 9.74 -9.92
C TYR A 17 -33.58 10.39 -9.74
N GLY A 18 -32.51 9.71 -10.18
CA GLY A 18 -31.14 10.23 -10.14
C GLY A 18 -31.00 11.52 -10.96
N GLU A 19 -31.53 11.55 -12.17
CA GLU A 19 -31.47 12.72 -13.06
C GLU A 19 -32.22 13.92 -12.50
N MET A 20 -33.41 13.71 -11.93
CA MET A 20 -34.10 14.80 -11.23
C MET A 20 -33.30 15.29 -10.03
N LEU A 21 -32.72 14.37 -9.27
CA LEU A 21 -31.93 14.75 -8.09
C LEU A 21 -30.68 15.53 -8.50
N ALA A 22 -29.99 15.16 -9.58
CA ALA A 22 -28.86 15.91 -10.14
C ALA A 22 -29.25 17.33 -10.55
N TYR A 23 -30.44 17.49 -11.13
CA TYR A 23 -30.96 18.80 -11.55
C TYR A 23 -31.32 19.71 -10.37
N PHE A 24 -31.90 19.16 -9.28
CA PHE A 24 -32.32 19.96 -8.12
C PHE A 24 -31.22 20.17 -7.08
N CYS A 25 -30.24 19.26 -6.97
CA CYS A 25 -29.16 19.32 -6.00
C CYS A 25 -27.89 19.95 -6.57
N THR A 26 -28.02 21.08 -7.25
CA THR A 26 -26.87 21.91 -7.63
C THR A 26 -26.39 22.73 -6.45
N CYS A 27 -25.11 23.10 -6.46
CA CYS A 27 -24.54 23.99 -5.46
C CYS A 27 -25.38 25.27 -5.26
N GLU A 28 -25.75 25.94 -6.36
CA GLU A 28 -26.57 27.16 -6.32
C GLU A 28 -27.92 26.90 -5.63
N SER A 29 -28.58 25.78 -5.96
CA SER A 29 -29.88 25.42 -5.38
C SER A 29 -29.77 25.14 -3.88
N GLU A 30 -28.69 24.49 -3.43
CA GLU A 30 -28.47 24.23 -2.00
C GLU A 30 -28.19 25.53 -1.24
N LEU A 31 -27.31 26.40 -1.74
CA LEU A 31 -27.03 27.69 -1.10
C LEU A 31 -28.26 28.60 -1.06
N MET A 32 -29.09 28.61 -2.10
CA MET A 32 -30.36 29.34 -2.12
C MET A 32 -31.30 28.86 -1.01
N ILE A 33 -31.36 27.55 -0.75
CA ILE A 33 -32.16 26.99 0.35
C ILE A 33 -31.58 27.43 1.70
N VAL A 34 -30.25 27.45 1.86
CA VAL A 34 -29.61 27.94 3.09
C VAL A 34 -29.98 29.39 3.35
N GLU A 35 -29.83 30.27 2.36
CA GLU A 35 -30.17 31.70 2.46
C GLU A 35 -31.64 31.89 2.89
N TYR A 36 -32.56 31.13 2.28
CA TYR A 36 -33.99 31.23 2.59
C TYR A 36 -34.35 30.69 3.98
N THR A 37 -33.64 29.67 4.48
CA THR A 37 -33.97 28.98 5.73
C THR A 37 -33.29 29.58 6.95
N MET A 38 -32.07 30.11 6.81
CA MET A 38 -31.22 30.52 7.92
C MET A 38 -31.22 32.04 8.17
N GLY A 39 -31.78 32.84 7.26
CA GLY A 39 -31.83 34.30 7.37
C GLY A 39 -30.57 34.98 6.83
N ARG A 40 -30.41 36.28 7.10
CA ARG A 40 -29.35 37.13 6.50
C ARG A 40 -27.91 36.79 6.91
N THR A 41 -27.73 36.05 8.00
CA THR A 41 -26.40 35.77 8.54
C THR A 41 -26.41 34.41 9.24
N ILE A 42 -25.41 33.57 8.97
CA ILE A 42 -25.22 32.27 9.61
C ILE A 42 -23.78 32.16 10.11
N THR A 43 -23.55 31.66 11.33
CA THR A 43 -22.18 31.39 11.82
C THR A 43 -21.59 30.20 11.08
N THR A 44 -20.27 30.20 10.83
CA THR A 44 -19.58 29.07 10.17
C THR A 44 -19.87 27.73 10.86
N GLU A 45 -19.84 27.67 12.19
CA GLU A 45 -20.17 26.47 12.96
C GLU A 45 -21.59 25.94 12.71
N SER A 46 -22.55 26.82 12.42
CA SER A 46 -23.94 26.42 12.13
C SER A 46 -24.10 25.99 10.68
N PHE A 47 -23.30 26.56 9.78
CA PHE A 47 -23.29 26.20 8.37
C PHE A 47 -22.72 24.80 8.16
N ASP A 48 -21.62 24.45 8.84
CA ASP A 48 -21.00 23.11 8.74
C ASP A 48 -21.89 21.98 9.30
N LEU A 49 -22.87 22.33 10.14
CA LEU A 49 -23.85 21.37 10.66
C LEU A 49 -25.01 21.11 9.70
N LEU A 50 -25.09 21.83 8.59
CA LEU A 50 -26.13 21.62 7.59
C LEU A 50 -25.88 20.33 6.81
N PRO A 51 -26.92 19.49 6.61
CA PRO A 51 -26.81 18.26 5.83
C PRO A 51 -26.86 18.57 4.32
N LEU A 52 -25.88 19.33 3.83
CA LEU A 52 -25.73 19.65 2.41
C LEU A 52 -25.18 18.44 1.65
N LYS A 53 -25.55 18.30 0.37
CA LYS A 53 -25.06 17.20 -0.48
C LYS A 53 -23.76 17.56 -1.18
N ASN A 54 -23.63 18.80 -1.61
CA ASN A 54 -22.37 19.28 -2.16
C ASN A 54 -21.39 19.56 -1.02
N GLU A 55 -20.11 19.41 -1.35
CA GLU A 55 -19.01 19.78 -0.48
C GLU A 55 -18.88 21.31 -0.44
N PHE A 56 -19.09 21.88 0.74
CA PHE A 56 -18.90 23.29 1.01
C PHE A 56 -17.87 23.48 2.11
N SER A 57 -17.01 24.47 1.95
CA SER A 57 -16.08 24.90 2.98
C SER A 57 -16.52 26.27 3.48
N SER A 58 -16.89 26.36 4.77
CA SER A 58 -17.23 27.65 5.39
C SER A 58 -16.12 28.69 5.22
N ASP A 59 -14.86 28.24 5.28
CA ASP A 59 -13.68 29.08 5.14
C ASP A 59 -13.52 29.65 3.72
N ALA A 60 -14.07 28.96 2.71
CA ALA A 60 -14.05 29.42 1.32
C ALA A 60 -15.18 30.43 1.02
N ILE A 61 -16.17 30.54 1.90
CA ILE A 61 -17.29 31.47 1.76
C ILE A 61 -17.08 32.69 2.66
N ASP A 62 -16.51 32.51 3.87
CA ASP A 62 -16.16 33.59 4.79
C ASP A 62 -14.93 34.38 4.28
N LEU A 63 -15.19 35.46 3.56
CA LEU A 63 -14.15 36.22 2.86
C LEU A 63 -13.38 37.14 3.81
N ASP A 64 -14.04 37.63 4.86
CA ASP A 64 -13.43 38.53 5.83
C ASP A 64 -12.94 37.84 7.11
N ASN A 65 -13.18 36.53 7.23
CA ASN A 65 -12.77 35.64 8.31
C ASN A 65 -13.29 36.09 9.68
N ASP A 66 -14.52 36.62 9.74
CA ASP A 66 -15.15 37.04 10.98
C ASP A 66 -15.95 35.91 11.67
N GLY A 67 -16.08 34.75 11.01
CA GLY A 67 -16.80 33.58 11.49
C GLY A 67 -18.32 33.65 11.26
N VAL A 68 -18.79 34.61 10.49
CA VAL A 68 -20.20 34.82 10.13
C VAL A 68 -20.33 34.97 8.62
N LEU A 69 -21.06 34.04 8.02
CA LEU A 69 -21.41 34.07 6.61
C LEU A 69 -22.60 35.01 6.41
N THR A 70 -22.39 36.05 5.62
CA THR A 70 -23.41 37.01 5.20
C THR A 70 -24.06 36.61 3.87
N ASP A 71 -25.20 37.22 3.56
CA ASP A 71 -25.87 37.06 2.26
C ASP A 71 -24.98 37.47 1.08
N ASP A 72 -24.29 38.60 1.22
CA ASP A 72 -23.36 39.10 0.20
C ASP A 72 -22.20 38.11 -0.09
N GLU A 73 -21.65 37.45 0.94
CA GLU A 73 -20.57 36.46 0.79
C GLU A 73 -21.04 35.15 0.12
N ILE A 74 -22.24 34.69 0.50
CA ILE A 74 -22.83 33.50 -0.13
C ILE A 74 -23.13 33.77 -1.61
N GLU A 75 -23.64 34.96 -1.96
CA GLU A 75 -23.90 35.36 -3.35
C GLU A 75 -22.60 35.40 -4.16
N GLU A 76 -21.50 35.95 -3.60
CA GLU A 76 -20.20 35.95 -4.27
C GLU A 76 -19.65 34.53 -4.46
N HIS A 77 -19.86 33.63 -3.50
CA HIS A 77 -19.43 32.23 -3.63
C HIS A 77 -20.24 31.44 -4.66
N GLN A 78 -21.55 31.74 -4.81
CA GLN A 78 -22.41 31.08 -5.81
C GLN A 78 -21.89 31.25 -7.24
N GLU A 79 -21.28 32.38 -7.58
CA GLU A 79 -20.75 32.62 -8.93
C GLU A 79 -19.61 31.67 -9.32
N ASN A 80 -18.82 31.22 -8.36
CA ASN A 80 -17.67 30.34 -8.57
C ASN A 80 -17.92 28.91 -8.09
N CYS A 81 -19.13 28.61 -7.62
CA CYS A 81 -19.40 27.33 -7.01
C CYS A 81 -19.48 26.23 -8.06
N LYS A 82 -18.78 25.12 -7.79
CA LYS A 82 -18.84 23.90 -8.60
C LYS A 82 -19.73 22.88 -7.90
N THR A 83 -20.66 22.28 -8.65
CA THR A 83 -21.43 21.13 -8.17
C THR A 83 -20.51 19.92 -8.03
N THR A 84 -20.38 19.39 -6.83
CA THR A 84 -19.62 18.17 -6.54
C THR A 84 -20.56 16.98 -6.38
N PHE A 85 -21.81 17.19 -5.99
CA PHE A 85 -22.76 16.10 -5.87
C PHE A 85 -23.29 15.67 -7.23
N ASN A 86 -23.13 14.38 -7.54
CA ASN A 86 -23.77 13.74 -8.69
C ASN A 86 -24.35 12.37 -8.28
N PRO A 87 -25.68 12.17 -8.31
CA PRO A 87 -26.28 10.90 -7.89
C PRO A 87 -25.97 9.71 -8.82
N MET A 88 -25.40 9.96 -10.01
CA MET A 88 -24.95 8.93 -10.94
C MET A 88 -23.46 8.61 -10.81
N ASP A 89 -22.75 9.26 -9.89
CA ASP A 89 -21.32 9.09 -9.58
C ASP A 89 -21.20 9.08 -8.05
N ARG A 90 -21.24 7.88 -7.47
CA ARG A 90 -21.55 7.68 -6.06
C ARG A 90 -20.37 7.94 -5.14
N ASP A 91 -19.16 7.73 -5.62
CA ASP A 91 -17.90 8.01 -4.95
C ASP A 91 -17.27 9.33 -5.41
N ASN A 92 -17.87 10.02 -6.38
CA ASN A 92 -17.52 11.38 -6.79
C ASN A 92 -16.09 11.50 -7.34
N ASP A 93 -15.67 10.50 -8.09
CA ASP A 93 -14.36 10.47 -8.74
C ASP A 93 -14.40 11.03 -10.18
N GLY A 94 -15.60 11.36 -10.66
CA GLY A 94 -15.88 11.93 -11.97
C GLY A 94 -16.29 10.90 -13.03
N VAL A 95 -16.37 9.61 -12.69
CA VAL A 95 -16.86 8.55 -13.56
C VAL A 95 -18.26 8.14 -13.15
N LEU A 96 -19.17 8.05 -14.12
CA LEU A 96 -20.53 7.59 -13.82
C LEU A 96 -20.50 6.11 -13.43
N ASN A 97 -21.34 5.75 -12.46
CA ASN A 97 -21.45 4.39 -11.90
C ASN A 97 -21.63 3.29 -12.97
N ASP A 98 -22.27 3.60 -14.11
CA ASP A 98 -22.47 2.65 -15.20
C ASP A 98 -21.19 2.35 -15.99
N ASN A 99 -20.23 3.27 -15.97
CA ASN A 99 -18.92 3.16 -16.63
C ASN A 99 -17.81 2.79 -15.65
N ASP A 100 -18.07 2.84 -14.35
CA ASP A 100 -17.14 2.55 -13.29
C ASP A 100 -17.20 1.07 -12.86
N LYS A 101 -16.05 0.43 -12.73
CA LYS A 101 -15.93 -0.94 -12.18
C LYS A 101 -16.05 -0.99 -10.67
N PHE A 102 -15.67 0.08 -9.98
CA PHE A 102 -15.72 0.19 -8.52
C PHE A 102 -16.49 1.44 -8.08
N PRO A 103 -17.82 1.52 -8.34
CA PRO A 103 -18.60 2.73 -8.08
C PRO A 103 -18.83 3.10 -6.60
N ASP A 104 -18.07 2.51 -5.67
CA ASP A 104 -18.05 2.85 -4.25
C ASP A 104 -16.62 3.23 -3.78
N ASP A 105 -15.63 3.28 -4.67
CA ASP A 105 -14.22 3.54 -4.37
C ASP A 105 -13.66 4.63 -5.28
N GLU A 106 -13.55 5.84 -4.72
CA GLU A 106 -13.06 7.03 -5.43
C GLU A 106 -11.64 6.91 -6.00
N ASN A 107 -10.90 5.87 -5.59
CA ASN A 107 -9.53 5.63 -6.02
C ASN A 107 -9.41 4.55 -7.09
N GLU A 108 -10.51 3.93 -7.55
CA GLU A 108 -10.48 2.83 -8.51
C GLU A 108 -11.60 2.95 -9.53
N GLN A 109 -11.27 2.88 -10.82
CA GLN A 109 -12.25 3.03 -11.91
C GLN A 109 -12.26 1.84 -12.87
N GLU A 110 -11.09 1.23 -13.03
CA GLU A 110 -10.82 0.24 -14.07
C GLU A 110 -10.34 -1.07 -13.43
N ASP A 111 -10.73 -2.18 -14.05
CA ASP A 111 -10.27 -3.54 -13.78
C ASP A 111 -9.99 -4.17 -15.15
N ALA A 112 -8.77 -3.97 -15.64
CA ALA A 112 -8.41 -4.27 -17.01
C ALA A 112 -8.29 -5.78 -17.29
N ASP A 113 -8.03 -6.61 -16.28
CA ASP A 113 -7.94 -8.06 -16.41
C ASP A 113 -9.13 -8.85 -15.84
N GLY A 114 -10.03 -8.19 -15.13
CA GLY A 114 -11.29 -8.73 -14.65
C GLY A 114 -11.15 -9.60 -13.40
N ASP A 115 -10.09 -9.44 -12.62
CA ASP A 115 -9.84 -10.24 -11.42
C ASP A 115 -10.54 -9.70 -10.15
N GLY A 116 -11.14 -8.51 -10.26
CA GLY A 116 -11.89 -7.85 -9.19
C GLY A 116 -11.04 -6.98 -8.25
N ILE A 117 -9.77 -6.74 -8.57
CA ILE A 117 -8.90 -5.75 -7.92
C ILE A 117 -8.72 -4.60 -8.91
N GLY A 118 -8.85 -3.36 -8.43
CA GLY A 118 -8.72 -2.19 -9.29
C GLY A 118 -7.29 -1.99 -9.78
N ASP A 119 -7.15 -1.39 -10.96
CA ASP A 119 -5.88 -1.18 -11.63
C ASP A 119 -4.89 -0.31 -10.82
N ASN A 120 -5.35 0.56 -9.90
CA ASN A 120 -4.46 1.36 -9.06
C ASN A 120 -3.89 0.56 -7.88
N ALA A 121 -4.63 -0.42 -7.36
CA ALA A 121 -4.21 -1.34 -6.32
C ALA A 121 -3.48 -2.57 -6.87
N ASP A 122 -3.69 -2.92 -8.13
CA ASP A 122 -3.08 -4.08 -8.74
C ASP A 122 -1.59 -3.88 -9.09
N PHE A 123 -0.77 -4.86 -8.73
CA PHE A 123 0.65 -4.88 -9.08
C PHE A 123 0.87 -5.15 -10.58
N ALA A 124 -0.03 -5.91 -11.21
CA ALA A 124 0.06 -6.25 -12.62
C ALA A 124 -1.29 -6.10 -13.33
N PRO A 125 -1.73 -4.86 -13.63
CA PRO A 125 -3.10 -4.52 -14.14
C PRO A 125 -3.53 -5.16 -15.47
N SER A 126 -2.72 -6.05 -16.05
CA SER A 126 -3.01 -6.74 -17.30
C SER A 126 -3.00 -8.26 -17.14
N VAL A 127 -2.78 -8.75 -15.92
CA VAL A 127 -2.61 -10.16 -15.62
C VAL A 127 -3.24 -10.47 -14.26
N ALA A 128 -4.38 -11.16 -14.33
CA ALA A 128 -5.15 -11.53 -13.15
C ALA A 128 -4.26 -12.11 -12.03
N ASN A 129 -4.51 -11.66 -10.81
CA ASN A 129 -3.70 -11.99 -9.65
C ASN A 129 -3.68 -13.50 -9.34
N ASP A 130 -4.71 -14.25 -9.74
CA ASP A 130 -4.73 -15.71 -9.64
C ASP A 130 -3.62 -16.38 -10.48
N ILE A 131 -3.30 -15.82 -11.67
CA ILE A 131 -2.20 -16.24 -12.52
C ILE A 131 -0.86 -15.85 -11.88
N VAL A 132 -0.76 -14.63 -11.32
CA VAL A 132 0.47 -14.13 -10.70
C VAL A 132 0.85 -14.98 -9.48
N TYR A 133 -0.09 -15.20 -8.56
CA TYR A 133 0.14 -16.04 -7.37
C TYR A 133 0.32 -17.51 -7.74
N GLY A 134 -0.38 -18.01 -8.77
CA GLY A 134 -0.20 -19.36 -9.29
C GLY A 134 1.21 -19.60 -9.84
N ALA A 135 1.70 -18.68 -10.67
CA ALA A 135 3.05 -18.74 -11.23
C ALA A 135 4.12 -18.57 -10.14
N GLY A 136 3.93 -17.62 -9.21
CA GLY A 136 4.82 -17.40 -8.07
C GLY A 136 4.91 -18.63 -7.16
N GLY A 137 3.77 -19.25 -6.84
CA GLY A 137 3.69 -20.48 -6.05
C GLY A 137 4.38 -21.67 -6.75
N ALA A 138 4.15 -21.85 -8.05
CA ALA A 138 4.82 -22.90 -8.82
C ALA A 138 6.34 -22.71 -8.87
N MET A 139 6.82 -21.48 -9.08
CA MET A 139 8.25 -21.15 -9.03
C MET A 139 8.83 -21.42 -7.65
N LEU A 140 8.13 -21.04 -6.58
CA LEU A 140 8.58 -21.28 -5.21
C LEU A 140 8.69 -22.78 -4.90
N ILE A 141 7.74 -23.60 -5.34
CA ILE A 141 7.80 -25.07 -5.20
C ILE A 141 9.00 -25.63 -5.98
N VAL A 142 9.24 -25.15 -7.20
CA VAL A 142 10.40 -25.58 -8.01
C VAL A 142 11.71 -25.18 -7.33
N LEU A 143 11.82 -23.96 -6.81
CA LEU A 143 13.00 -23.47 -6.10
C LEU A 143 13.27 -24.24 -4.82
N ILE A 144 12.23 -24.52 -4.02
CA ILE A 144 12.34 -25.37 -2.83
C ILE A 144 12.74 -26.80 -3.22
N GLY A 145 12.16 -27.35 -4.29
CA GLY A 145 12.52 -28.66 -4.82
C GLY A 145 13.99 -28.75 -5.24
N LEU A 146 14.50 -27.74 -5.95
CA LEU A 146 15.91 -27.64 -6.33
C LEU A 146 16.82 -27.47 -5.10
N LEU A 147 16.43 -26.66 -4.12
CA LEU A 147 17.15 -26.50 -2.87
C LEU A 147 17.28 -27.82 -2.11
N ILE A 148 16.18 -28.57 -1.97
CA ILE A 148 16.17 -29.90 -1.34
C ILE A 148 17.04 -30.89 -2.13
N LEU A 149 16.99 -30.86 -3.47
CA LEU A 149 17.82 -31.72 -4.31
C LEU A 149 19.31 -31.42 -4.15
N PHE A 150 19.68 -30.14 -4.02
CA PHE A 150 21.06 -29.71 -3.77
C PHE A 150 21.53 -30.14 -2.36
N LEU A 151 20.70 -29.96 -1.33
CA LEU A 151 20.97 -30.42 0.03
C LEU A 151 21.10 -31.96 0.10
N ARG A 152 20.27 -32.70 -0.65
CA ARG A 152 20.34 -34.17 -0.71
C ARG A 152 21.56 -34.67 -1.49
N THR A 153 21.99 -33.94 -2.52
CA THR A 153 23.17 -34.29 -3.33
C THR A 153 24.49 -33.92 -2.64
N GLY A 154 24.48 -32.93 -1.75
CA GLY A 154 25.63 -32.53 -0.93
C GLY A 154 26.08 -33.55 0.13
N SER A 155 25.27 -34.58 0.41
CA SER A 155 25.60 -35.65 1.37
C SER A 155 26.62 -36.67 0.84
N ASN A 156 26.65 -36.93 -0.48
CA ASN A 156 27.52 -37.95 -1.08
C ASN A 156 28.67 -37.38 -1.93
N SER A 157 28.74 -36.05 -2.10
CA SER A 157 29.72 -35.39 -2.98
C SER A 157 31.05 -35.04 -2.29
N ARG A 158 31.11 -35.02 -0.94
CA ARG A 158 32.38 -34.75 -0.23
C ARG A 158 33.46 -35.79 -0.59
N GLN A 159 33.08 -37.05 -0.77
CA GLN A 159 34.03 -38.14 -1.00
C GLN A 159 34.61 -38.16 -2.43
N ARG A 160 33.98 -37.49 -3.40
CA ARG A 160 34.42 -37.46 -4.80
C ARG A 160 35.21 -36.19 -5.17
N MET A 161 34.95 -35.06 -4.50
CA MET A 161 35.75 -33.84 -4.70
C MET A 161 37.18 -33.98 -4.16
N ASP A 162 37.37 -34.69 -3.04
CA ASP A 162 38.70 -34.98 -2.49
C ASP A 162 39.55 -35.87 -3.42
N GLU A 163 38.91 -36.72 -4.22
CA GLU A 163 39.57 -37.67 -5.12
C GLU A 163 39.99 -37.03 -6.45
N GLU A 164 39.35 -35.93 -6.86
CA GLU A 164 39.70 -35.16 -8.06
C GLU A 164 40.73 -34.06 -7.75
N TRP A 165 40.69 -33.44 -6.56
CA TRP A 165 41.71 -32.50 -6.09
C TRP A 165 43.10 -33.15 -5.97
N ASN A 166 43.14 -34.39 -5.45
CA ASN A 166 44.39 -35.16 -5.33
C ASN A 166 45.01 -35.59 -6.68
N LYS A 167 44.21 -35.64 -7.77
CA LYS A 167 44.72 -36.00 -9.10
C LYS A 167 45.34 -34.81 -9.83
N GLN A 168 44.91 -33.60 -9.49
CA GLN A 168 45.39 -32.37 -10.11
C GLN A 168 46.77 -31.96 -9.56
N ASP A 169 47.03 -32.21 -8.28
CA ASP A 169 48.34 -32.01 -7.65
C ASP A 169 49.41 -32.97 -8.19
N ALA A 170 49.06 -34.25 -8.40
CA ALA A 170 49.98 -35.26 -8.92
C ALA A 170 50.48 -34.97 -10.35
N PHE A 171 49.68 -34.27 -11.17
CA PHE A 171 50.05 -33.89 -12.53
C PHE A 171 51.00 -32.67 -12.55
N ALA A 172 50.82 -31.74 -11.61
CA ALA A 172 51.69 -30.57 -11.46
C ALA A 172 53.10 -30.97 -10.99
N GLU A 173 53.19 -31.94 -10.09
CA GLU A 173 54.47 -32.41 -9.53
C GLU A 173 55.33 -33.15 -10.57
N HIS A 174 54.69 -33.93 -11.47
CA HIS A 174 55.39 -34.67 -12.53
C HIS A 174 55.91 -33.77 -13.69
N MET A 175 55.38 -32.55 -13.81
CA MET A 175 55.84 -31.53 -14.78
C MET A 175 56.99 -30.68 -14.21
N LEU A 176 57.06 -30.51 -12.89
CA LEU A 176 58.12 -29.76 -12.20
C LEU A 176 59.45 -30.54 -12.11
N GLN A 177 59.41 -31.87 -12.16
CA GLN A 177 60.59 -32.72 -11.95
C GLN A 177 61.47 -32.90 -13.20
N LEU A 178 61.05 -32.42 -14.37
CA LEU A 178 61.82 -32.52 -15.63
C LEU A 178 62.78 -31.34 -15.88
N ASN A 179 62.88 -30.37 -14.96
CA ASN A 179 63.64 -29.14 -15.19
C ASN A 179 64.82 -28.89 -14.23
N MET A 180 65.41 -29.95 -13.66
CA MET A 180 66.63 -29.86 -12.83
C MET A 180 67.78 -30.62 -13.49
N ASP A 181 68.36 -30.02 -14.54
CA ASP A 181 69.76 -30.24 -14.95
C ASP A 181 70.25 -29.00 -15.76
N ALA A 182 70.79 -28.01 -15.02
CA ALA A 182 71.83 -26.97 -15.29
C ALA A 182 72.12 -26.41 -16.73
N PRO A 183 72.85 -25.27 -16.93
CA PRO A 183 73.44 -24.27 -16.02
C PRO A 183 73.15 -22.77 -16.42
N GLU A 184 73.86 -21.87 -15.73
CA GLU A 184 73.71 -20.44 -15.47
C GLU A 184 73.90 -19.39 -16.60
N THR A 185 73.49 -18.15 -16.27
CA THR A 185 73.95 -16.80 -16.68
C THR A 185 73.06 -15.99 -17.66
N PRO A 186 73.06 -14.63 -17.62
CA PRO A 186 71.95 -13.88 -17.03
C PRO A 186 71.34 -12.85 -18.01
N ALA A 187 70.04 -12.55 -17.87
CA ALA A 187 69.43 -11.45 -18.61
C ALA A 187 68.72 -10.48 -17.66
N SER A 188 69.13 -9.22 -17.79
CA SER A 188 68.82 -8.04 -17.01
C SER A 188 67.33 -7.71 -16.90
N VAL A 189 66.92 -7.38 -15.67
CA VAL A 189 65.63 -6.82 -15.30
C VAL A 189 65.54 -5.35 -15.76
N PRO A 190 64.46 -4.90 -16.44
CA PRO A 190 64.13 -3.49 -16.51
C PRO A 190 63.37 -3.07 -15.24
N GLN A 191 63.88 -2.03 -14.60
CA GLN A 191 63.36 -1.40 -13.39
C GLN A 191 62.01 -0.70 -13.65
N ALA A 192 61.07 -0.85 -12.72
CA ALA A 192 59.75 -0.22 -12.78
C ALA A 192 59.85 1.31 -12.58
N PRO A 193 58.93 2.10 -13.16
CA PRO A 193 58.84 3.53 -12.89
C PRO A 193 58.32 3.75 -11.46
N ASP A 194 59.03 4.59 -10.71
CA ASP A 194 58.65 5.05 -9.37
C ASP A 194 57.60 6.17 -9.50
N LEU A 195 56.46 6.02 -8.83
CA LEU A 195 55.50 7.10 -8.60
C LEU A 195 55.14 7.12 -7.11
N SER A 196 55.58 8.21 -6.49
CA SER A 196 55.42 8.64 -5.10
C SER A 196 53.95 8.64 -4.63
N PRO A 197 53.72 8.53 -3.30
CA PRO A 197 52.39 8.37 -2.73
C PRO A 197 51.58 9.66 -2.88
N ASN A 198 50.47 9.59 -3.61
CA ASN A 198 49.45 10.61 -3.55
C ASN A 198 48.45 10.20 -2.48
N ASP A 199 48.48 10.88 -1.34
CA ASP A 199 47.40 10.82 -0.36
C ASP A 199 46.12 11.29 -1.06
N THR A 200 45.19 10.36 -1.26
CA THR A 200 43.82 10.70 -1.62
C THR A 200 42.92 9.78 -0.83
N GLU A 201 42.14 10.43 0.03
CA GLU A 201 41.23 9.85 1.01
C GLU A 201 40.37 8.75 0.41
N ILE A 202 40.30 7.62 1.13
CA ILE A 202 39.29 6.59 0.91
C ILE A 202 37.96 7.23 1.31
N PRO A 203 36.96 7.37 0.42
CA PRO A 203 35.62 7.71 0.88
C PRO A 203 35.10 6.54 1.72
N SER A 204 34.82 6.81 2.98
CA SER A 204 34.15 5.89 3.88
C SER A 204 32.81 5.48 3.26
N TYR A 205 32.53 4.17 3.19
CA TYR A 205 31.17 3.71 2.99
C TYR A 205 30.33 4.21 4.18
N GLN A 206 29.49 5.21 3.94
CA GLN A 206 28.42 5.56 4.87
C GLN A 206 27.50 4.35 4.98
N GLN A 207 27.41 3.84 6.20
CA GLN A 207 26.37 2.92 6.62
C GLN A 207 25.03 3.65 6.39
N SER A 208 24.27 3.25 5.38
CA SER A 208 22.92 3.76 5.18
C SER A 208 22.07 3.32 6.36
N GLU A 209 21.76 4.26 7.25
CA GLU A 209 20.72 4.10 8.26
C GLU A 209 19.41 3.79 7.54
N ILE A 210 18.82 2.65 7.88
CA ILE A 210 17.45 2.32 7.53
C ILE A 210 16.59 3.34 8.28
N PRO A 211 15.71 4.12 7.62
CA PRO A 211 14.76 4.94 8.37
C PRO A 211 13.86 3.99 9.16
N ILE A 212 13.97 4.07 10.49
CA ILE A 212 12.96 3.57 11.41
C ILE A 212 11.74 4.44 11.16
N TYR A 213 10.67 3.84 10.64
CA TYR A 213 9.36 4.49 10.62
C TYR A 213 8.90 4.67 12.07
N ASP A 214 8.94 5.92 12.51
CA ASP A 214 8.32 6.41 13.74
C ASP A 214 6.80 6.48 13.49
N PHE A 215 6.10 5.37 13.78
CA PHE A 215 4.66 5.43 13.97
C PHE A 215 4.43 6.28 15.21
N GLY A 216 3.94 7.50 15.00
CA GLY A 216 3.71 8.50 16.03
C GLY A 216 3.18 7.87 17.32
N GLY A 217 3.90 8.14 18.41
CA GLY A 217 3.52 7.72 19.75
C GLY A 217 2.11 8.20 20.07
N ALA A 218 1.15 7.30 19.92
CA ALA A 218 -0.01 7.31 20.78
C ALA A 218 0.51 6.95 22.18
N ASP A 219 0.42 7.90 23.11
CA ASP A 219 0.50 7.66 24.54
C ASP A 219 -0.52 6.56 24.88
N PHE A 220 -0.08 5.30 24.87
CA PHE A 220 -0.88 4.18 25.34
C PHE A 220 -0.77 4.19 26.86
N ASP A 221 -1.80 4.77 27.48
CA ASP A 221 -2.02 4.75 28.92
C ASP A 221 -1.97 3.30 29.42
N LEU A 222 -0.88 2.93 30.11
CA LEU A 222 -0.55 1.56 30.55
C LEU A 222 -1.45 1.03 31.69
N ASN A 223 -2.70 1.48 31.79
CA ASN A 223 -3.59 1.11 32.90
C ASN A 223 -5.04 0.87 32.47
N GLN A 224 -5.25 0.09 31.41
CA GLN A 224 -6.53 -0.59 31.23
C GLN A 224 -6.24 -2.09 31.05
N ASP A 225 -6.88 -2.92 31.88
CA ASP A 225 -6.95 -4.37 31.68
C ASP A 225 -7.83 -4.61 30.43
N GLU A 226 -7.29 -4.30 29.25
CA GLU A 226 -7.96 -4.49 27.98
C GLU A 226 -7.99 -5.98 27.68
N GLN A 227 -9.20 -6.52 27.68
CA GLN A 227 -9.49 -7.84 27.12
C GLN A 227 -9.01 -7.85 25.65
N PRO A 228 -8.35 -8.92 25.19
CA PRO A 228 -7.95 -9.02 23.80
C PRO A 228 -9.16 -8.84 22.88
N PRO A 229 -9.00 -8.14 21.74
CA PRO A 229 -10.09 -7.96 20.81
C PRO A 229 -10.52 -9.31 20.20
N SER A 230 -11.80 -9.47 19.90
CA SER A 230 -12.40 -10.77 19.51
C SER A 230 -11.92 -11.29 18.15
N ASN A 231 -11.37 -10.40 17.31
CA ASN A 231 -10.75 -10.71 16.02
C ASN A 231 -9.33 -11.30 16.15
N LEU A 232 -8.71 -11.19 17.33
CA LEU A 232 -7.43 -11.81 17.60
C LEU A 232 -7.63 -13.33 17.64
N MET A 233 -6.73 -14.10 17.01
CA MET A 233 -6.80 -15.56 17.00
C MET A 233 -5.61 -16.12 17.76
N GLY A 234 -5.91 -16.98 18.74
CA GLY A 234 -4.91 -17.60 19.61
C GLY A 234 -4.29 -18.86 19.01
N MET A 235 -3.29 -19.39 19.69
CA MET A 235 -2.78 -20.74 19.42
C MET A 235 -3.74 -21.77 20.01
N MET A 236 -4.10 -22.79 19.23
CA MET A 236 -5.00 -23.85 19.68
C MET A 236 -4.22 -24.92 20.47
N ASP A 237 -4.72 -25.29 21.66
CA ASP A 237 -4.16 -26.35 22.48
C ASP A 237 -4.60 -27.75 22.02
N ALA A 238 -4.03 -28.79 22.64
CA ALA A 238 -4.36 -30.19 22.34
C ALA A 238 -5.82 -30.58 22.67
N ASN A 239 -6.56 -29.74 23.39
CA ASN A 239 -7.97 -29.92 23.71
C ASN A 239 -8.89 -29.10 22.79
N GLY A 240 -8.34 -28.39 21.80
CA GLY A 240 -9.11 -27.57 20.86
C GLY A 240 -9.48 -26.18 21.38
N ARG A 241 -8.89 -25.72 22.49
CA ARG A 241 -9.09 -24.37 23.04
C ARG A 241 -8.05 -23.40 22.50
N GLU A 242 -8.47 -22.19 22.18
CA GLU A 242 -7.56 -21.13 21.75
C GLU A 242 -6.98 -20.41 22.96
N HIS A 243 -5.68 -20.13 22.91
CA HIS A 243 -4.92 -19.42 23.95
C HIS A 243 -4.15 -18.26 23.34
N ILE A 244 -4.16 -17.11 24.00
CA ILE A 244 -3.38 -15.95 23.59
C ILE A 244 -2.80 -15.20 24.77
N GLU A 245 -1.66 -14.58 24.55
CA GLU A 245 -1.07 -13.63 25.49
C GLU A 245 -1.35 -12.21 25.00
N TYR A 246 -2.04 -11.40 25.81
CA TYR A 246 -2.39 -10.03 25.44
C TYR A 246 -2.32 -9.06 26.63
N PRO A 247 -1.62 -7.91 26.50
CA PRO A 247 -0.77 -7.50 25.37
C PRO A 247 0.44 -8.43 25.14
N SER A 248 1.03 -8.42 23.95
CA SER A 248 2.20 -9.28 23.65
C SER A 248 3.32 -9.06 24.66
N ASN A 249 3.89 -10.16 25.19
CA ASN A 249 4.96 -10.14 26.22
C ASN A 249 4.54 -9.56 27.60
N SER A 250 3.25 -9.57 27.92
CA SER A 250 2.70 -9.13 29.21
C SER A 250 2.58 -10.24 30.27
N GLY A 251 2.70 -11.50 29.87
CA GLY A 251 2.44 -12.68 30.69
C GLY A 251 0.96 -12.90 31.04
N LYS A 252 0.03 -12.09 30.51
CA LYS A 252 -1.42 -12.25 30.73
C LYS A 252 -1.99 -13.19 29.69
N LEU A 253 -2.34 -14.40 30.11
CA LEU A 253 -2.93 -15.44 29.26
C LEU A 253 -4.46 -15.35 29.26
N TRP A 254 -5.03 -15.61 28.09
CA TRP A 254 -6.47 -15.62 27.84
C TRP A 254 -6.80 -16.85 27.01
N HIS A 255 -7.95 -17.46 27.30
CA HIS A 255 -8.43 -18.65 26.60
C HIS A 255 -9.88 -18.51 26.12
N ARG A 256 -10.25 -19.24 25.05
CA ARG A 256 -11.65 -19.40 24.62
C ARG A 256 -11.90 -20.77 23.99
N ASP A 257 -13.12 -21.26 24.12
CA ASP A 257 -13.54 -22.58 23.62
C ASP A 257 -14.04 -22.57 22.17
N ASN A 258 -14.43 -21.40 21.64
CA ASN A 258 -14.93 -21.22 20.28
C ASN A 258 -14.46 -19.84 19.77
N PRO A 259 -14.08 -19.68 18.49
CA PRO A 259 -13.72 -18.39 17.88
C PRO A 259 -14.74 -17.26 18.12
N ASP A 260 -16.04 -17.56 18.21
CA ASP A 260 -17.08 -16.56 18.45
C ASP A 260 -17.31 -16.24 19.95
N ALA A 261 -16.63 -16.94 20.86
CA ALA A 261 -16.77 -16.74 22.29
C ALA A 261 -15.84 -15.60 22.79
N PRO A 262 -16.28 -14.82 23.80
CA PRO A 262 -15.43 -13.81 24.40
C PRO A 262 -14.24 -14.45 25.12
N TRP A 263 -13.11 -13.74 25.11
CA TRP A 263 -11.89 -14.18 25.79
C TRP A 263 -12.08 -14.26 27.30
N THR A 264 -11.70 -15.39 27.89
CA THR A 264 -11.70 -15.61 29.34
C THR A 264 -10.27 -15.52 29.85
N LYS A 265 -10.05 -14.81 30.95
CA LYS A 265 -8.71 -14.66 31.56
C LYS A 265 -8.35 -15.94 32.31
N ASP A 266 -7.15 -16.47 32.07
CA ASP A 266 -6.56 -17.56 32.86
C ASP A 266 -6.08 -17.08 34.24
#